data_AF-A4ATP8-F1
#
_entry.id   AF-A4ATP8-F1
#
_cell.length_a   1.000
_cell.length_b   1.000
_cell.length_c   1.000
_cell.angle_alpha   90.00
_cell.angle_beta   90.00
_cell.angle_gamma   90.00
#
_symmetry.space_group_name_H-M   'P 1'
#
loop_
_entity.id
_entity.type
_entity.pdbx_description
1 polymer ?
#
loop_
_entity_poly.entity_id
_entity_poly.type
_entity_poly.pdbx_seq_one_letter_code
_entity_poly.pdbx_strand_id
1 'polypeptide(L)'
;MKKLFLLLLIMIGFQGLSQETITNESVVQMMELGFDDYMIIDKINTSDVKFDASISALGTLKKAGVSSEILSLIMAKSKQNTKSKTGIYYLAENGEDKLIQPSVFSGTNSNAAAQRLVSGLINSKKKAQLPGIHSNNVLKTRAPEFTFIFDPSVTEVDNMQNNQGGDTGIFNWWFRMASNPNEFVLVKLTVKEKKNLREVITGKKSWIASSSGIDPKYALNFSMEEIEGNKFKVTPDALEPGEYCFIYQGAVPQGRDNQSVFDFSIQ
;
A
#
# COMPACT_ATOMS: atom_id res chain seq x y z
N MET A 1 -59.83 26.29 -10.15
CA MET A 1 -58.70 25.77 -10.97
C MET A 1 -57.56 26.77 -10.82
N LYS A 2 -56.35 26.51 -10.35
CA LYS A 2 -55.53 25.29 -10.25
C LYS A 2 -54.71 25.38 -8.94
N LYS A 3 -54.61 24.26 -8.22
CA LYS A 3 -53.74 24.10 -7.04
C LYS A 3 -52.29 24.04 -7.55
N LEU A 4 -51.38 24.84 -6.98
CA LEU A 4 -49.94 24.66 -7.20
C LEU A 4 -49.35 24.08 -5.91
N PHE A 5 -48.89 22.85 -6.03
CA PHE A 5 -48.40 21.99 -4.96
C PHE A 5 -46.96 22.41 -4.61
N LEU A 6 -46.73 22.84 -3.37
CA LEU A 6 -45.39 23.14 -2.86
C LEU A 6 -44.69 21.81 -2.55
N LEU A 7 -43.68 21.47 -3.34
CA LEU A 7 -42.90 20.24 -3.18
C LEU A 7 -41.90 20.43 -2.03
N LEU A 8 -42.17 19.78 -0.90
CA LEU A 8 -41.24 19.69 0.23
C LEU A 8 -40.11 18.72 -0.13
N LEU A 9 -38.92 19.24 -0.44
CA LEU A 9 -37.73 18.43 -0.69
C LEU A 9 -37.18 17.94 0.66
N ILE A 10 -37.52 16.71 1.04
CA ILE A 10 -36.93 16.03 2.19
C ILE A 10 -35.48 15.69 1.82
N MET A 11 -34.54 16.47 2.33
CA MET A 11 -33.12 16.10 2.38
C MET A 11 -32.99 14.90 3.32
N ILE A 12 -33.03 13.70 2.77
CA ILE A 12 -32.55 12.51 3.45
C ILE A 12 -31.03 12.68 3.51
N GLY A 13 -30.54 13.15 4.66
CA GLY A 13 -29.12 13.09 4.97
C GLY A 13 -28.70 11.63 4.92
N PHE A 14 -27.93 11.26 3.91
CA PHE A 14 -27.13 10.03 3.93
C PHE A 14 -26.10 10.23 5.05
N GLN A 15 -26.46 9.80 6.26
CA GLN A 15 -25.47 9.54 7.29
C GLN A 15 -24.65 8.38 6.74
N GLY A 16 -23.45 8.68 6.23
CA GLY A 16 -22.47 7.64 5.96
C GLY A 16 -22.36 6.80 7.23
N LEU A 17 -22.52 5.49 7.11
CA LEU A 17 -22.28 4.56 8.20
C LEU A 17 -20.82 4.73 8.62
N SER A 18 -20.57 5.56 9.62
CA SER A 18 -19.30 5.56 10.33
C SER A 18 -19.18 4.18 10.95
N GLN A 19 -18.32 3.33 10.41
CA GLN A 19 -18.04 2.04 10.99
C GLN A 19 -17.41 2.29 12.36
N GLU A 20 -18.08 1.86 13.42
CA GLU A 20 -17.65 2.07 14.79
C GLU A 20 -16.28 1.41 15.02
N THR A 21 -15.33 2.17 15.57
CA THR A 21 -14.03 1.63 15.99
C THR A 21 -14.18 0.95 17.34
N ILE A 22 -13.86 -0.33 17.39
CA ILE A 22 -13.91 -1.17 18.56
C ILE A 22 -12.71 -0.86 19.47
N THR A 23 -12.99 -0.47 20.70
CA THR A 23 -11.99 -0.22 21.73
C THR A 23 -12.12 -1.23 22.88
N ASN A 24 -11.23 -1.14 23.87
CA ASN A 24 -11.33 -1.91 25.11
C ASN A 24 -12.72 -1.75 25.75
N GLU A 25 -13.26 -0.53 25.75
CA GLU A 25 -14.57 -0.19 26.30
C GLU A 25 -15.71 -0.82 25.49
N SER A 26 -15.63 -0.82 24.15
CA SER A 26 -16.63 -1.46 23.29
C SER A 26 -16.75 -2.97 23.58
N VAL A 27 -15.63 -3.64 23.86
CA VAL A 27 -15.61 -5.07 24.20
C VAL A 27 -16.33 -5.31 25.53
N VAL A 28 -16.07 -4.48 26.54
CA VAL A 28 -16.78 -4.57 27.83
C VAL A 28 -18.28 -4.30 27.65
N GLN A 29 -18.66 -3.30 26.86
CA GLN A 29 -20.07 -3.01 26.58
C GLN A 29 -20.77 -4.18 25.87
N MET A 30 -20.14 -4.82 24.89
CA MET A 30 -20.72 -6.00 24.25
C MET A 30 -20.91 -7.15 25.25
N MET A 31 -19.99 -7.34 26.18
CA MET A 31 -20.20 -8.31 27.25
C MET A 31 -21.37 -7.94 28.18
N GLU A 32 -21.49 -6.67 28.57
CA GLU A 32 -22.61 -6.19 29.40
C GLU A 32 -23.96 -6.33 28.70
N LEU A 33 -23.97 -6.20 27.37
CA LEU A 33 -25.15 -6.42 26.52
C LEU A 33 -25.46 -7.91 26.28
N GLY A 34 -24.60 -8.83 26.75
CA GLY A 34 -24.82 -10.27 26.68
C GLY A 34 -24.42 -10.92 25.35
N PHE A 35 -23.56 -10.27 24.55
CA PHE A 35 -22.94 -10.92 23.40
C PHE A 35 -21.98 -12.01 23.87
N ASP A 36 -22.00 -13.16 23.20
CA ASP A 36 -21.08 -14.25 23.50
C ASP A 36 -19.67 -13.99 22.93
N ASP A 37 -18.70 -14.77 23.40
CA ASP A 37 -17.31 -14.63 22.99
C ASP A 37 -17.14 -14.73 21.47
N TYR A 38 -17.92 -15.60 20.82
CA TYR A 38 -17.88 -15.79 19.37
C TYR A 38 -18.30 -14.52 18.62
N MET A 39 -19.41 -13.90 19.00
CA MET A 39 -19.90 -12.66 18.37
C MET A 39 -18.94 -11.50 18.62
N ILE A 40 -18.35 -11.41 19.83
CA ILE A 40 -17.35 -10.39 20.14
C ILE A 40 -16.09 -10.58 19.29
N ILE A 41 -15.59 -11.81 19.18
CA ILE A 41 -14.44 -12.15 18.34
C ILE A 41 -14.72 -11.81 16.86
N ASP A 42 -15.89 -12.19 16.34
CA ASP A 42 -16.29 -11.89 14.96
C ASP A 42 -16.36 -10.37 14.73
N LYS A 43 -16.95 -9.63 15.67
CA LYS A 43 -17.03 -8.17 15.60
C LYS A 43 -15.65 -7.52 15.61
N ILE A 44 -14.74 -7.99 16.47
CA ILE A 44 -13.34 -7.52 16.54
C ILE A 44 -12.61 -7.80 15.22
N ASN A 45 -12.82 -8.97 14.60
CA ASN A 45 -12.15 -9.36 13.37
C ASN A 45 -12.68 -8.62 12.13
N THR A 46 -13.92 -8.14 12.17
CA THR A 46 -14.60 -7.51 11.02
C THR A 46 -14.72 -5.98 11.13
N SER A 47 -14.21 -5.38 12.21
CA SER A 47 -14.32 -3.94 12.48
C SER A 47 -12.95 -3.29 12.68
N ASP A 48 -12.95 -1.96 12.71
CA ASP A 48 -11.76 -1.19 13.05
C ASP A 48 -11.49 -1.38 14.54
N VAL A 49 -10.23 -1.49 14.93
CA VAL A 49 -9.84 -1.74 16.32
C VAL A 49 -8.83 -0.73 16.77
N LYS A 50 -8.95 -0.26 18.01
CA LYS A 50 -7.96 0.59 18.68
C LYS A 50 -7.85 0.14 20.12
N PHE A 51 -7.03 -0.87 20.33
CA PHE A 51 -6.88 -1.50 21.63
C PHE A 51 -5.65 -0.99 22.40
N ASP A 52 -5.82 -0.77 23.70
CA ASP A 52 -4.71 -0.62 24.65
C ASP A 52 -4.38 -1.98 25.26
N ALA A 53 -3.19 -2.51 24.92
CA ALA A 53 -2.66 -3.76 25.46
C ALA A 53 -1.60 -3.56 26.55
N SER A 54 -1.58 -2.40 27.21
CA SER A 54 -0.81 -2.20 28.43
C SER A 54 -1.24 -3.17 29.53
N ILE A 55 -0.31 -3.52 30.43
CA ILE A 55 -0.58 -4.43 31.55
C ILE A 55 -1.76 -3.93 32.40
N SER A 56 -1.87 -2.61 32.59
CA SER A 56 -2.99 -1.97 33.28
C SER A 56 -4.32 -2.20 32.57
N ALA A 57 -4.38 -1.97 31.26
CA ALA A 57 -5.60 -2.11 30.47
C ALA A 57 -6.05 -3.59 30.39
N LEU A 58 -5.13 -4.52 30.14
CA LEU A 58 -5.41 -5.95 30.16
C LEU A 58 -5.87 -6.43 31.55
N GLY A 59 -5.29 -5.87 32.61
CA GLY A 59 -5.73 -6.12 33.99
C GLY A 59 -7.17 -5.66 34.24
N THR A 60 -7.57 -4.52 33.68
CA THR A 60 -8.95 -4.01 33.75
C THR A 60 -9.92 -4.89 32.96
N LEU A 61 -9.58 -5.27 31.72
CA LEU A 61 -10.40 -6.16 30.90
C LEU A 61 -10.61 -7.53 31.56
N LYS A 62 -9.54 -8.11 32.12
CA LYS A 62 -9.63 -9.38 32.85
C LYS A 62 -10.55 -9.28 34.08
N LYS A 63 -10.52 -8.16 34.81
CA LYS A 63 -11.42 -7.91 35.94
C LYS A 63 -12.88 -7.71 35.50
N ALA A 64 -13.10 -7.16 34.31
CA ALA A 64 -14.42 -7.02 33.69
C ALA A 64 -14.99 -8.34 33.15
N GLY A 65 -14.25 -9.46 33.28
CA GLY A 65 -14.71 -10.78 32.87
C GLY A 65 -14.38 -11.16 31.43
N VAL A 66 -13.63 -10.31 30.70
CA VAL A 66 -13.21 -10.61 29.32
C VAL A 66 -12.39 -11.89 29.30
N SER A 67 -12.78 -12.83 28.42
CA SER A 67 -12.17 -14.15 28.35
C SER A 67 -10.73 -14.11 27.87
N SER A 68 -9.96 -15.16 28.20
CA SER A 68 -8.54 -15.23 27.80
C SER A 68 -8.36 -15.27 26.28
N GLU A 69 -9.34 -15.82 25.55
CA GLU A 69 -9.37 -15.86 24.09
C GLU A 69 -9.51 -14.45 23.50
N ILE A 70 -10.46 -13.66 24.00
CA ILE A 70 -10.64 -12.26 23.59
C ILE A 70 -9.43 -11.41 24.01
N LEU A 71 -8.88 -11.59 25.22
CA LEU A 71 -7.67 -10.88 25.65
C LEU A 71 -6.47 -11.18 24.72
N SER A 72 -6.32 -12.44 24.31
CA SER A 72 -5.30 -12.85 23.35
C SER A 72 -5.49 -12.17 22.00
N LEU A 73 -6.73 -12.11 21.51
CA LEU A 73 -7.07 -11.42 20.27
C LEU A 73 -6.80 -9.91 20.36
N ILE A 74 -7.16 -9.26 21.47
CA ILE A 74 -6.86 -7.85 21.75
C ILE A 74 -5.34 -7.61 21.75
N MET A 75 -4.55 -8.47 22.39
CA MET A 75 -3.08 -8.38 22.36
C MET A 75 -2.49 -8.59 20.96
N ALA A 76 -3.10 -9.43 20.12
CA ALA A 76 -2.68 -9.63 18.74
C ALA A 76 -3.05 -8.43 17.86
N LYS A 77 -4.29 -7.95 17.96
CA LYS A 77 -4.83 -6.84 17.16
C LYS A 77 -4.33 -5.45 17.59
N SER A 78 -3.98 -5.25 18.86
CA SER A 78 -3.29 -4.01 19.32
C SER A 78 -1.90 -3.82 18.68
N LYS A 79 -1.24 -4.91 18.27
CA LYS A 79 0.01 -4.85 17.48
C LYS A 79 -0.24 -4.57 16.01
N GLN A 80 -1.48 -4.73 15.55
CA GLN A 80 -1.93 -4.55 14.18
C GLN A 80 -3.07 -3.52 14.16
N ASN A 81 -2.75 -2.29 14.54
CA ASN A 81 -3.69 -1.21 14.30
C ASN A 81 -3.67 -0.89 12.80
N THR A 82 -4.75 -1.25 12.12
CA THR A 82 -5.55 -0.38 11.23
C THR A 82 -6.19 -1.18 10.11
N LYS A 83 -7.47 -0.87 9.85
CA LYS A 83 -8.30 -1.23 8.69
C LYS A 83 -7.64 -1.04 7.32
N SER A 84 -6.52 -0.35 7.26
CA SER A 84 -5.91 -0.01 6.00
C SER A 84 -5.26 -1.26 5.42
N LYS A 85 -5.84 -1.75 4.32
CA LYS A 85 -5.26 -2.84 3.54
C LYS A 85 -3.81 -2.50 3.22
N THR A 86 -2.95 -3.50 3.26
CA THR A 86 -1.55 -3.37 2.89
C THR A 86 -1.39 -2.66 1.53
N GLY A 87 -0.55 -1.62 1.46
CA GLY A 87 -0.43 -0.80 0.27
C GLY A 87 0.26 0.55 0.47
N ILE A 88 0.30 1.34 -0.61
CA ILE A 88 0.73 2.74 -0.61
C ILE A 88 -0.48 3.62 -0.87
N TYR A 89 -0.77 4.53 0.03
CA TYR A 89 -1.85 5.49 -0.07
C TYR A 89 -1.28 6.90 -0.27
N TYR A 90 -2.08 7.79 -0.86
CA TYR A 90 -1.80 9.24 -0.87
C TYR A 90 -3.02 10.00 -0.37
N LEU A 91 -2.79 11.15 0.26
CA LEU A 91 -3.86 12.05 0.67
C LEU A 91 -4.34 12.86 -0.54
N ALA A 92 -5.58 12.64 -0.97
CA ALA A 92 -6.19 13.40 -2.05
C ALA A 92 -6.68 14.79 -1.57
N GLU A 93 -6.95 15.70 -2.51
CA GLU A 93 -7.41 17.07 -2.20
C GLU A 93 -8.69 17.12 -1.35
N ASN A 94 -9.53 16.08 -1.43
CA ASN A 94 -10.75 15.95 -0.66
C ASN A 94 -10.52 15.43 0.77
N GLY A 95 -9.26 15.22 1.18
CA GLY A 95 -8.89 14.70 2.49
C GLY A 95 -9.05 13.19 2.63
N GLU A 96 -9.34 12.47 1.54
CA GLU A 96 -9.44 11.00 1.56
C GLU A 96 -8.11 10.34 1.21
N ASP A 97 -7.77 9.26 1.91
CA ASP A 97 -6.66 8.38 1.54
C ASP A 97 -7.04 7.52 0.34
N LYS A 98 -6.32 7.69 -0.78
CA LYS A 98 -6.51 6.89 -2.00
C LYS A 98 -5.35 5.93 -2.22
N LEU A 99 -5.68 4.67 -2.52
CA LEU A 99 -4.70 3.63 -2.81
C LEU A 99 -4.02 3.91 -4.17
N ILE A 100 -2.69 3.92 -4.18
CA ILE A 100 -1.89 3.87 -5.41
C ILE A 100 -1.98 2.45 -5.97
N GLN A 101 -2.69 2.30 -7.08
CA GLN A 101 -2.80 1.02 -7.76
C GLN A 101 -1.47 0.68 -8.45
N PRO A 102 -0.94 -0.54 -8.29
CA PRO A 102 0.30 -0.93 -8.97
C PRO A 102 0.07 -1.06 -10.48
N SER A 103 1.08 -0.66 -11.26
CA SER A 103 1.14 -0.92 -12.70
C SER A 103 2.16 -2.00 -13.02
N VAL A 104 1.79 -2.92 -13.90
CA VAL A 104 2.63 -4.03 -14.35
C VAL A 104 3.48 -3.59 -15.54
N PHE A 105 4.74 -4.01 -15.59
CA PHE A 105 5.59 -3.79 -16.75
C PHE A 105 5.03 -4.52 -17.99
N SER A 106 4.85 -3.78 -19.09
CA SER A 106 4.36 -4.35 -20.36
C SER A 106 5.45 -4.99 -21.21
N GLY A 107 6.72 -4.83 -20.82
CA GLY A 107 7.86 -5.43 -21.48
C GLY A 107 9.20 -4.97 -20.91
N THR A 108 10.26 -5.65 -21.31
CA THR A 108 11.64 -5.21 -21.04
C THR A 108 12.33 -4.94 -22.37
N ASN A 109 12.89 -3.74 -22.52
CA ASN A 109 13.70 -3.43 -23.68
C ASN A 109 15.18 -3.52 -23.29
N SER A 110 15.88 -4.46 -23.92
CA SER A 110 17.33 -4.55 -23.85
C SER A 110 17.87 -4.20 -25.24
N ASN A 111 18.79 -3.24 -25.31
CA ASN A 111 19.47 -2.87 -26.55
C ASN A 111 20.48 -3.94 -26.99
N ALA A 112 20.12 -5.23 -26.93
CA ALA A 112 20.98 -6.38 -27.20
C ALA A 112 21.29 -6.53 -28.70
N ALA A 113 20.35 -6.17 -29.59
CA ALA A 113 20.57 -6.23 -31.04
C ALA A 113 21.60 -5.19 -31.52
N ALA A 114 21.61 -3.98 -30.94
CA ALA A 114 22.60 -2.95 -31.25
C ALA A 114 24.02 -3.31 -30.76
N GLN A 115 24.14 -4.13 -29.70
CA GLN A 115 25.43 -4.62 -29.19
C GLN A 115 26.12 -5.61 -30.12
N ARG A 116 25.35 -6.39 -30.91
CA ARG A 116 25.94 -7.36 -31.84
C ARG A 116 26.66 -6.69 -33.02
N LEU A 117 26.31 -5.45 -33.34
CA LEU A 117 26.87 -4.71 -34.47
C LEU A 117 28.06 -3.84 -34.10
N VAL A 118 28.26 -3.54 -32.81
CA VAL A 118 29.37 -2.71 -32.31
C VAL A 118 30.20 -3.54 -31.35
N SER A 119 31.28 -4.14 -31.86
CA SER A 119 32.24 -4.90 -31.05
C SER A 119 32.85 -3.99 -29.97
N GLY A 120 32.59 -4.29 -28.70
CA GLY A 120 33.33 -3.72 -27.56
C GLY A 120 32.56 -2.76 -26.64
N LEU A 121 32.26 -3.26 -25.43
CA LEU A 121 32.25 -2.48 -24.18
C LEU A 121 31.31 -1.26 -24.06
N ILE A 122 30.02 -1.40 -24.40
CA ILE A 122 29.01 -0.40 -24.03
C ILE A 122 28.06 -0.96 -22.98
N ASN A 123 28.04 -0.33 -21.79
CA ASN A 123 27.15 -0.63 -20.67
C ASN A 123 25.68 -0.67 -21.14
N SER A 124 25.09 -1.85 -21.20
CA SER A 124 23.69 -1.99 -21.59
C SER A 124 22.78 -1.67 -20.40
N LYS A 125 22.02 -0.57 -20.54
CA LYS A 125 20.98 -0.21 -19.58
C LYS A 125 19.78 -1.14 -19.79
N LYS A 126 19.40 -1.90 -18.76
CA LYS A 126 18.13 -2.64 -18.76
C LYS A 126 17.02 -1.63 -18.49
N LYS A 127 16.01 -1.60 -19.35
CA LYS A 127 14.84 -0.73 -19.18
C LYS A 127 13.59 -1.56 -19.01
N ALA A 128 12.79 -1.22 -18.01
CA ALA A 128 11.42 -1.69 -17.88
C ALA A 128 10.46 -0.64 -18.44
N GLN A 129 9.36 -1.09 -19.05
CA GLN A 129 8.40 -0.23 -19.73
C GLN A 129 7.01 -0.36 -19.13
N LEU A 130 6.32 0.76 -19.01
CA LEU A 130 4.91 0.84 -18.62
C LEU A 130 4.10 1.41 -19.78
N PRO A 131 2.89 0.88 -20.04
CA PRO A 131 2.02 1.45 -21.07
C PRO A 131 1.50 2.83 -20.66
N GLY A 132 1.16 3.63 -21.66
CA GLY A 132 0.62 4.99 -21.50
C GLY A 132 1.68 6.03 -21.17
N ILE A 133 1.39 7.28 -21.53
CA ILE A 133 2.23 8.45 -21.21
C ILE A 133 1.97 9.03 -19.82
N HIS A 134 0.86 8.64 -19.19
CA HIS A 134 0.45 9.05 -17.85
C HIS A 134 0.07 7.86 -17.00
N SER A 135 0.29 7.97 -15.69
CA SER A 135 -0.26 7.06 -14.70
C SER A 135 -1.76 7.26 -14.54
N ASN A 136 -2.46 6.18 -14.21
CA ASN A 136 -3.84 6.26 -13.73
C ASN A 136 -3.93 6.84 -12.30
N ASN A 137 -2.84 6.82 -11.53
CA ASN A 137 -2.77 7.47 -10.23
C ASN A 137 -2.33 8.93 -10.43
N VAL A 138 -3.24 9.88 -10.38
CA VAL A 138 -2.96 11.31 -10.63
C VAL A 138 -3.05 12.13 -9.34
N LEU A 139 -1.96 12.81 -9.00
CA LEU A 139 -1.81 13.62 -7.80
C LEU A 139 -1.68 15.09 -8.21
N LYS A 140 -2.55 15.94 -7.68
CA LYS A 140 -2.61 17.38 -7.94
C LYS A 140 -1.85 18.19 -6.89
N THR A 141 -0.66 17.72 -6.55
CA THR A 141 0.21 18.37 -5.56
C THR A 141 1.65 18.12 -5.92
N ARG A 142 2.49 19.13 -5.71
CA ARG A 142 3.94 19.04 -5.89
C ARG A 142 4.67 18.55 -4.63
N ALA A 143 3.97 18.49 -3.50
CA ALA A 143 4.46 17.95 -2.25
C ALA A 143 3.52 16.82 -1.80
N PRO A 144 3.55 15.66 -2.48
CA PRO A 144 2.68 14.55 -2.12
C PRO A 144 3.11 13.96 -0.77
N GLU A 145 2.12 13.57 0.02
CA GLU A 145 2.34 12.77 1.22
C GLU A 145 1.78 11.37 0.98
N PHE A 146 2.60 10.36 1.26
CA PHE A 146 2.22 8.96 1.13
C PHE A 146 2.17 8.27 2.48
N THR A 147 1.30 7.28 2.57
CA THR A 147 1.18 6.39 3.72
C THR A 147 1.45 4.97 3.26
N PHE A 148 2.57 4.39 3.70
CA PHE A 148 2.96 3.02 3.42
C PHE A 148 2.50 2.14 4.56
N ILE A 149 1.81 1.06 4.23
CA ILE A 149 1.21 0.14 5.20
C ILE A 149 1.66 -1.25 4.83
N PHE A 150 2.52 -1.82 5.67
CA PHE A 150 3.12 -3.14 5.45
C PHE A 150 2.33 -4.22 6.16
N ASP A 151 2.44 -5.47 5.71
CA ASP A 151 1.87 -6.60 6.46
C ASP A 151 2.99 -7.32 7.22
N PRO A 152 3.08 -7.18 8.55
CA PRO A 152 4.07 -7.91 9.34
C PRO A 152 3.73 -9.40 9.51
N SER A 153 2.54 -9.85 9.09
CA SER A 153 2.12 -11.25 9.24
C SER A 153 2.66 -12.11 8.08
N VAL A 154 3.85 -12.67 8.30
CA VAL A 154 4.31 -13.84 7.53
C VAL A 154 3.60 -15.14 7.96
N THR A 155 2.80 -15.10 9.02
CA THR A 155 2.26 -16.30 9.69
C THR A 155 0.75 -16.46 9.67
N GLU A 156 -0.03 -15.44 9.30
CA GLU A 156 -1.47 -15.60 9.15
C GLU A 156 -1.79 -15.64 7.66
N VAL A 157 -2.17 -16.83 7.23
CA VAL A 157 -2.77 -17.08 5.92
C VAL A 157 -4.08 -16.31 5.93
N ASP A 158 -4.03 -15.06 5.45
CA ASP A 158 -5.22 -14.24 5.33
C ASP A 158 -6.22 -15.01 4.46
N ASN A 159 -7.47 -15.06 4.90
CA ASN A 159 -8.57 -15.79 4.30
C ASN A 159 -9.04 -15.12 2.98
N MET A 160 -8.10 -14.86 2.07
CA MET A 160 -8.29 -15.00 0.62
C MET A 160 -8.00 -16.44 0.15
N GLN A 161 -7.93 -17.40 1.09
CA GLN A 161 -7.73 -18.81 0.84
C GLN A 161 -9.00 -19.64 0.63
N ASN A 162 -10.17 -19.01 0.48
CA ASN A 162 -11.33 -19.67 -0.12
C ASN A 162 -11.35 -19.40 -1.62
N ASN A 163 -10.40 -19.98 -2.34
CA ASN A 163 -10.64 -20.47 -3.69
C ASN A 163 -9.85 -21.76 -3.88
N GLN A 164 -10.56 -22.88 -3.68
CA GLN A 164 -10.25 -24.12 -4.36
C GLN A 164 -10.16 -23.82 -5.87
N GLY A 165 -8.95 -23.60 -6.36
CA GLY A 165 -8.68 -23.35 -7.77
C GLY A 165 -7.58 -22.31 -7.99
N GLY A 166 -6.32 -22.75 -8.01
CA GLY A 166 -5.26 -22.20 -8.86
C GLY A 166 -4.91 -20.69 -8.83
N ASP A 167 -5.43 -19.89 -7.91
CA ASP A 167 -5.24 -18.43 -7.94
C ASP A 167 -4.18 -17.97 -6.93
N THR A 168 -2.91 -18.09 -7.30
CA THR A 168 -1.86 -17.30 -6.67
C THR A 168 -2.11 -15.84 -7.01
N GLY A 169 -2.62 -15.03 -6.08
CA GLY A 169 -2.67 -13.58 -6.25
C GLY A 169 -1.25 -13.00 -6.33
N ILE A 170 -0.69 -12.95 -7.55
CA ILE A 170 0.71 -12.62 -7.89
C ILE A 170 1.07 -11.15 -7.54
N PHE A 171 0.09 -10.31 -7.19
CA PHE A 171 0.20 -8.86 -7.29
C PHE A 171 0.62 -8.08 -6.02
N ASN A 172 0.77 -8.73 -4.85
CA ASN A 172 1.12 -8.02 -3.59
C ASN A 172 2.32 -8.59 -2.82
N TRP A 173 3.16 -9.43 -3.42
CA TRP A 173 4.28 -10.05 -2.69
C TRP A 173 5.28 -9.04 -2.12
N TRP A 174 5.45 -7.88 -2.76
CA TRP A 174 6.36 -6.82 -2.32
C TRP A 174 6.08 -6.35 -0.90
N PHE A 175 4.82 -6.12 -0.53
CA PHE A 175 4.48 -5.68 0.83
C PHE A 175 4.47 -6.81 1.87
N ARG A 176 4.59 -8.07 1.43
CA ARG A 176 4.82 -9.22 2.32
C ARG A 176 6.30 -9.45 2.60
N MET A 177 7.18 -8.91 1.76
CA MET A 177 8.64 -8.99 1.91
C MET A 177 9.22 -7.70 2.47
N ALA A 178 8.67 -6.56 2.06
CA ALA A 178 9.05 -5.27 2.59
C ALA A 178 8.45 -5.05 3.98
N SER A 179 9.31 -4.59 4.87
CA SER A 179 8.93 -4.20 6.24
C SER A 179 8.98 -2.69 6.46
N ASN A 180 9.61 -1.96 5.53
CA ASN A 180 9.88 -0.53 5.67
C ASN A 180 10.00 0.19 4.30
N PRO A 181 9.80 1.52 4.25
CA PRO A 181 9.89 2.29 3.01
C PRO A 181 11.28 2.32 2.35
N ASN A 182 12.38 2.10 3.08
CA ASN A 182 13.74 2.11 2.50
C ASN A 182 13.99 0.93 1.54
N GLU A 183 13.15 -0.09 1.59
CA GLU A 183 13.14 -1.19 0.61
C GLU A 183 12.53 -0.77 -0.73
N PHE A 184 12.05 0.46 -0.84
CA PHE A 184 11.60 1.10 -2.07
C PHE A 184 12.53 2.24 -2.45
N VAL A 185 12.60 2.51 -3.74
CA VAL A 185 13.24 3.70 -4.29
C VAL A 185 12.23 4.49 -5.10
N LEU A 186 12.21 5.80 -4.90
CA LEU A 186 11.44 6.73 -5.71
C LEU A 186 12.27 7.14 -6.93
N VAL A 187 11.69 7.05 -8.12
CA VAL A 187 12.37 7.41 -9.38
C VAL A 187 11.46 8.19 -10.31
N LYS A 188 12.06 9.04 -11.14
CA LYS A 188 11.36 9.70 -12.25
C LYS A 188 11.34 8.79 -13.49
N LEU A 189 10.16 8.62 -14.07
CA LEU A 189 9.96 7.88 -15.32
C LEU A 189 10.29 8.77 -16.52
N THR A 190 10.82 8.15 -17.57
CA THR A 190 11.02 8.81 -18.87
C THR A 190 9.81 8.57 -19.76
N VAL A 191 9.05 9.62 -20.09
CA VAL A 191 7.94 9.55 -21.04
C VAL A 191 8.46 9.41 -22.47
N LYS A 192 7.87 8.49 -23.25
CA LYS A 192 8.11 8.30 -24.68
C LYS A 192 6.80 8.51 -25.43
N GLU A 193 6.42 9.77 -25.64
CA GLU A 193 5.14 10.15 -26.26
C GLU A 193 4.86 9.41 -27.58
N LYS A 194 5.82 9.41 -28.51
CA LYS A 194 5.69 8.72 -29.82
C LYS A 194 5.44 7.22 -29.72
N LYS A 195 5.80 6.59 -28.59
CA LYS A 195 5.63 5.15 -28.33
C LYS A 195 4.49 4.87 -27.36
N ASN A 196 3.79 5.91 -26.90
CA ASN A 196 2.73 5.84 -25.89
C ASN A 196 3.12 4.98 -24.66
N LEU A 197 4.30 5.22 -24.10
CA LEU A 197 4.84 4.47 -22.97
C LEU A 197 5.73 5.31 -22.07
N ARG A 198 6.00 4.78 -20.87
CA ARG A 198 6.97 5.30 -19.89
C ARG A 198 8.08 4.28 -19.65
N GLU A 199 9.31 4.73 -19.44
CA GLU A 199 10.48 3.86 -19.20
C GLU A 199 11.18 4.19 -17.88
N VAL A 200 11.69 3.15 -17.21
CA VAL A 200 12.61 3.27 -16.06
C VAL A 200 13.85 2.41 -16.27
N ILE A 201 15.00 2.91 -15.84
CA ILE A 201 16.27 2.18 -15.91
C ILE A 201 16.39 1.32 -14.65
N THR A 202 16.25 0.00 -14.79
CA THR A 202 16.24 -0.97 -13.68
C THR A 202 17.58 -1.70 -13.50
N GLY A 203 18.61 -1.30 -14.24
CA GLY A 203 19.97 -1.79 -14.02
C GLY A 203 20.99 -1.30 -15.04
N LYS A 204 22.26 -1.31 -14.64
CA LYS A 204 23.43 -1.23 -15.52
C LYS A 204 24.18 -2.56 -15.44
N LYS A 205 24.27 -3.30 -16.54
CA LYS A 205 25.30 -4.36 -16.62
C LYS A 205 26.64 -3.68 -16.88
N SER A 206 27.46 -3.49 -15.85
CA SER A 206 28.89 -3.28 -16.04
C SER A 206 29.58 -4.65 -16.05
N TRP A 207 30.46 -4.86 -17.02
CA TRP A 207 31.22 -6.11 -17.24
C TRP A 207 32.02 -6.59 -16.01
N ILE A 208 32.21 -5.74 -14.97
CA ILE A 208 33.03 -6.02 -13.77
C ILE A 208 32.23 -6.01 -12.45
N ALA A 209 30.98 -5.52 -12.42
CA ALA A 209 30.21 -5.44 -11.18
C ALA A 209 28.73 -5.75 -11.43
N SER A 210 28.29 -6.93 -10.99
CA SER A 210 26.90 -7.40 -11.03
C SER A 210 26.08 -6.77 -9.90
N SER A 211 25.95 -5.44 -9.86
CA SER A 211 25.01 -4.78 -8.94
C SER A 211 23.59 -4.83 -9.54
N SER A 212 22.74 -5.72 -9.02
CA SER A 212 21.31 -5.72 -9.31
C SER A 212 20.65 -4.62 -8.47
N GLY A 213 20.15 -3.57 -9.12
CA GLY A 213 19.54 -2.44 -8.41
C GLY A 213 19.40 -1.19 -9.28
N ILE A 214 18.59 -0.24 -8.83
CA ILE A 214 18.46 1.08 -9.44
C ILE A 214 19.70 1.89 -9.07
N ASP A 215 20.29 2.55 -10.08
CA ASP A 215 21.46 3.39 -9.87
C ASP A 215 21.08 4.60 -8.99
N PRO A 216 21.76 4.84 -7.85
CA PRO A 216 21.41 5.88 -6.89
C PRO A 216 21.25 7.27 -7.52
N LYS A 217 21.92 7.55 -8.64
CA LYS A 217 21.79 8.85 -9.33
C LYS A 217 20.41 9.11 -9.94
N TYR A 218 19.57 8.07 -10.09
CA TYR A 218 18.19 8.21 -10.54
C TYR A 218 17.20 8.16 -9.37
N ALA A 219 17.67 7.87 -8.16
CA ALA A 219 16.86 7.88 -6.95
C ALA A 219 16.56 9.33 -6.55
N LEU A 220 15.31 9.59 -6.23
CA LEU A 220 14.85 10.83 -5.61
C LEU A 220 14.76 10.60 -4.10
N ASN A 221 15.07 11.65 -3.33
CA ASN A 221 15.01 11.56 -1.87
C ASN A 221 13.57 11.63 -1.37
N PHE A 222 13.34 10.99 -0.23
CA PHE A 222 12.16 11.16 0.60
C PHE A 222 12.54 10.99 2.06
N SER A 223 11.79 11.62 2.95
CA SER A 223 11.84 11.33 4.39
C SER A 223 10.76 10.30 4.75
N MET A 224 10.97 9.61 5.87
CA MET A 224 9.98 8.70 6.43
C MET A 224 9.83 8.91 7.93
N GLU A 225 8.61 8.75 8.41
CA GLU A 225 8.25 8.81 9.83
C GLU A 225 7.36 7.60 10.14
N GLU A 226 7.72 6.82 11.16
CA GLU A 226 6.84 5.76 11.66
C GLU A 226 5.68 6.41 12.41
N ILE A 227 4.46 6.15 11.92
CA ILE A 227 3.24 6.64 12.58
C ILE A 227 2.84 5.62 13.66
N GLU A 228 2.73 4.36 13.27
CA GLU A 228 2.25 3.28 14.13
C GLU A 228 2.68 1.92 13.56
N GLY A 229 3.69 1.28 14.16
CA GLY A 229 4.11 -0.08 13.85
C GLY A 229 4.42 -0.32 12.37
N ASN A 230 3.48 -0.92 11.64
CA ASN A 230 3.60 -1.24 10.21
C ASN A 230 3.22 -0.08 9.26
N LYS A 231 2.88 1.10 9.81
CA LYS A 231 2.44 2.28 9.06
C LYS A 231 3.48 3.40 9.10
N PHE A 232 3.89 3.85 7.92
CA PHE A 232 4.90 4.88 7.73
C PHE A 232 4.36 6.02 6.87
N LYS A 233 4.55 7.26 7.33
CA LYS A 233 4.44 8.44 6.48
C LYS A 233 5.69 8.55 5.64
N VAL A 234 5.53 8.79 4.34
CA VAL A 234 6.62 8.96 3.37
C VAL A 234 6.40 10.27 2.63
N THR A 235 7.38 11.17 2.72
CA THR A 235 7.30 12.52 2.14
C THR A 235 8.50 12.75 1.21
N PRO A 236 8.31 12.67 -0.11
CA PRO A 236 9.33 13.07 -1.07
C PRO A 236 9.68 14.55 -0.97
N ASP A 237 10.90 14.88 -1.42
CA ASP A 237 11.21 16.26 -1.77
C ASP A 237 10.21 16.78 -2.82
N ALA A 238 10.03 18.10 -2.91
CA ALA A 238 9.10 18.71 -3.85
C ALA A 238 9.36 18.22 -5.29
N LEU A 239 8.31 17.68 -5.92
CA LEU A 239 8.37 17.09 -7.25
C LEU A 239 7.88 18.09 -8.30
N GLU A 240 8.61 18.18 -9.41
CA GLU A 240 8.13 18.86 -10.61
C GLU A 240 7.01 18.04 -11.28
N PRO A 241 6.13 18.67 -12.08
CA PRO A 241 5.20 17.94 -12.93
C PRO A 241 5.90 16.84 -13.73
N GLY A 242 5.29 15.66 -13.79
CA GLY A 242 5.86 14.50 -14.46
C GLY A 242 5.41 13.16 -13.89
N GLU A 243 6.08 12.11 -14.34
CA GLU A 243 5.74 10.72 -14.06
C GLU A 243 6.78 10.11 -13.12
N TYR A 244 6.33 9.46 -12.06
CA TYR A 244 7.18 8.92 -11.00
C TYR A 244 6.71 7.52 -10.62
N CYS A 245 7.56 6.75 -9.94
CA CYS A 245 7.12 5.54 -9.27
C CYS A 245 7.99 5.16 -8.08
N PHE A 246 7.39 4.44 -7.14
CA PHE A 246 8.12 3.65 -6.16
C PHE A 246 8.39 2.25 -6.73
N ILE A 247 9.64 1.82 -6.63
CA ILE A 247 10.09 0.50 -7.09
C ILE A 247 10.73 -0.23 -5.90
N TYR A 248 10.28 -1.45 -5.64
CA TYR A 248 10.94 -2.31 -4.65
C TYR A 248 12.36 -2.67 -5.09
N GLN A 249 13.32 -2.45 -4.21
CA GLN A 249 14.75 -2.72 -4.40
C GLN A 249 15.31 -3.71 -3.36
N GLY A 250 14.46 -4.28 -2.49
CA GLY A 250 14.86 -5.30 -1.54
C GLY A 250 15.14 -6.66 -2.17
N ALA A 251 15.36 -7.67 -1.32
CA ALA A 251 15.63 -9.03 -1.78
C ALA A 251 14.42 -9.60 -2.53
N VAL A 252 14.65 -10.09 -3.75
CA VAL A 252 13.63 -10.76 -4.56
C VAL A 252 13.72 -12.27 -4.32
N PRO A 253 12.63 -12.95 -3.94
CA PRO A 253 12.63 -14.40 -3.75
C PRO A 253 13.05 -15.16 -5.00
N GLN A 254 13.69 -16.33 -4.83
CA GLN A 254 14.08 -17.17 -5.97
C GLN A 254 12.87 -17.51 -6.86
N GLY A 255 13.06 -17.39 -8.18
CA GLY A 255 12.01 -17.63 -9.18
C GLY A 255 11.03 -16.47 -9.38
N ARG A 256 11.25 -15.32 -8.73
CA ARG A 256 10.47 -14.09 -8.96
C ARG A 256 11.32 -13.00 -9.60
N ASP A 257 10.63 -12.09 -10.28
CA ASP A 257 11.19 -10.84 -10.80
C ASP A 257 10.33 -9.67 -10.30
N ASN A 258 10.92 -8.48 -10.26
CA ASN A 258 10.15 -7.27 -10.00
C ASN A 258 9.30 -6.91 -11.24
N GLN A 259 8.03 -7.32 -11.23
CA GLN A 259 7.09 -7.23 -12.34
C GLN A 259 6.17 -5.99 -12.30
N SER A 260 6.09 -5.27 -11.19
CA SER A 260 5.22 -4.10 -11.05
C SER A 260 5.90 -2.95 -10.30
N VAL A 261 5.30 -1.77 -10.41
CA VAL A 261 5.69 -0.57 -9.68
C VAL A 261 4.46 0.18 -9.22
N PHE A 262 4.63 1.08 -8.25
CA PHE A 262 3.59 2.00 -7.81
C PHE A 262 3.84 3.34 -8.48
N ASP A 263 3.33 3.50 -9.70
CA ASP A 263 3.51 4.72 -10.49
C ASP A 263 2.43 5.76 -10.21
N PHE A 264 2.78 7.03 -10.40
CA PHE A 264 1.89 8.15 -10.26
C PHE A 264 2.33 9.35 -11.11
N SER A 265 1.36 10.20 -11.45
CA SER A 265 1.55 11.44 -12.19
C SER A 265 1.43 12.62 -11.22
N ILE A 266 2.38 13.54 -11.26
CA ILE A 266 2.27 14.86 -10.61
C ILE A 266 1.81 15.84 -11.68
N GLN A 267 0.63 16.45 -11.46
CA GLN A 267 -0.01 17.41 -12.36
C GLN A 267 -0.29 18.75 -11.68
#